data_AF-A0A3B8M0X1-F1
#
_entry.id   AF-A0A3B8M0X1-F1
#
_cell.length_a   1.000
_cell.length_b   1.000
_cell.length_c   1.000
_cell.angle_alpha   90.00
_cell.angle_beta   90.00
_cell.angle_gamma   90.00
#
_symmetry.space_group_name_H-M   'P 1'
#
loop_
_entity.id
_entity.type
_entity.pdbx_description
1 polymer ?
#
loop_
_entity_poly.entity_id
_entity_poly.type
_entity_poly.pdbx_seq_one_letter_code
_entity_poly.pdbx_strand_id
1 'polypeptide(L)'
;HRQTVVAIQSALLNLPEFRMRPERMFDRAGQMLGLQDIDFDEHLAFSQQFVLQSDMAEQTREFFDNTLLDFFATRSGWSFETQSGSFIVYRPRKLVEPTEFKSVFEDGFSCFTALRDRLERS
;
A
#
# COMPACT_ATOMS: atom_id res chain seq x y z
N HIS A 1 6.13 -8.31 -17.65
CA HIS A 1 5.60 -6.92 -17.59
C HIS A 1 6.72 -5.97 -17.18
N ARG A 2 6.74 -4.71 -17.65
CA ARG A 2 7.75 -3.69 -17.28
C ARG A 2 7.10 -2.64 -16.37
N GLN A 3 7.78 -2.24 -15.30
CA GLN A 3 7.30 -1.22 -14.37
C GLN A 3 8.45 -0.56 -13.62
N THR A 4 8.23 0.66 -13.13
CA THR A 4 9.15 1.34 -12.20
C THR A 4 8.70 1.05 -10.77
N VAL A 5 9.67 0.71 -9.92
CA VAL A 5 9.44 0.35 -8.52
C VAL A 5 10.32 1.22 -7.63
N VAL A 6 9.73 1.78 -6.57
CA VAL A 6 10.47 2.37 -5.46
C VAL A 6 10.45 1.36 -4.32
N ALA A 7 11.64 0.96 -3.86
CA ALA A 7 11.82 0.06 -2.72
C ALA A 7 12.59 0.80 -1.63
N ILE A 8 12.04 0.82 -0.43
CA ILE A 8 12.60 1.47 0.74
C ILE A 8 12.83 0.40 1.81
N GLN A 9 14.06 0.30 2.31
CA GLN A 9 14.40 -0.57 3.43
C GLN A 9 14.65 0.27 4.66
N SER A 10 14.05 -0.11 5.79
CA SER A 10 14.25 0.60 7.04
C SER A 10 13.95 -0.30 8.23
N ALA A 11 14.83 -0.26 9.24
CA ALA A 11 14.58 -0.90 10.54
C ALA A 11 13.36 -0.30 11.27
N LEU A 12 12.89 0.88 10.85
CA LEU A 12 11.69 1.52 11.39
C LEU A 12 10.40 0.84 10.92
N LEU A 13 10.45 -0.03 9.89
CA LEU A 13 9.28 -0.72 9.34
C LEU A 13 8.99 -2.03 10.07
N ASN A 14 8.80 -1.95 11.39
CA ASN A 14 8.22 -3.06 12.16
C ASN A 14 6.69 -2.95 12.14
N LEU A 15 6.11 -3.16 10.96
CA LEU A 15 4.67 -3.07 10.69
C LEU A 15 4.14 -4.39 10.11
N PRO A 16 2.81 -4.61 10.07
CA PRO A 16 2.24 -5.81 9.48
C PRO A 16 2.62 -5.99 8.01
N GLU A 17 2.80 -7.24 7.58
CA GLU A 17 2.99 -7.55 6.16
C GLU A 17 1.64 -7.49 5.44
N PHE A 18 1.55 -6.64 4.42
CA PHE A 18 0.33 -6.46 3.64
C PHE A 18 0.63 -6.17 2.18
N ARG A 19 -0.38 -6.41 1.36
CA ARG A 19 -0.45 -5.97 -0.03
C ARG A 19 -1.72 -5.14 -0.22
N MET A 20 -1.54 -3.94 -0.73
CA MET A 20 -2.62 -3.02 -1.06
C MET A 20 -2.55 -2.69 -2.55
N ARG A 21 -3.59 -3.02 -3.30
CA ARG A 21 -3.61 -2.91 -4.76
C ARG A 21 -4.88 -2.22 -5.25
N PRO A 22 -4.85 -1.56 -6.42
CA PRO A 22 -6.05 -0.93 -6.96
C PRO A 22 -7.16 -1.94 -7.20
N GLU A 23 -8.40 -1.60 -6.84
CA GLU A 23 -9.57 -2.50 -6.96
C GLU A 23 -9.80 -2.95 -8.41
N ARG A 24 -9.77 -2.01 -9.36
CA ARG A 24 -10.15 -2.24 -10.77
C ARG A 24 -9.06 -2.84 -11.66
N MET A 25 -7.85 -3.08 -11.12
CA MET A 25 -6.72 -3.56 -11.93
C MET A 25 -6.66 -5.09 -12.03
N PHE A 26 -7.49 -5.80 -11.27
CA PHE A 26 -7.67 -7.24 -11.32
C PHE A 26 -9.17 -7.52 -11.27
N ASP A 27 -9.76 -8.00 -12.36
CA ASP A 27 -11.22 -8.22 -12.52
C ASP A 27 -11.85 -9.14 -11.46
N ARG A 28 -11.03 -9.81 -10.65
CA ARG A 28 -11.40 -10.39 -9.36
C ARG A 28 -10.18 -10.22 -8.48
N ALA A 29 -10.35 -9.66 -7.28
CA ALA A 29 -9.48 -9.96 -6.17
C ALA A 29 -9.39 -11.49 -6.04
N GLY A 30 -8.42 -12.11 -6.71
CA GLY A 30 -8.14 -13.52 -6.52
C GLY A 30 -7.59 -13.67 -5.13
N GLN A 31 -8.17 -14.56 -4.32
CA GLN A 31 -7.54 -15.01 -3.09
C GLN A 31 -6.12 -15.44 -3.46
N MET A 32 -5.14 -14.67 -3.04
CA MET A 32 -3.75 -15.08 -3.17
C MET A 32 -3.52 -16.08 -2.06
N LEU A 33 -3.05 -17.29 -2.38
CA LEU A 33 -2.91 -18.37 -1.41
C LEU A 33 -2.15 -17.87 -0.17
N GLY A 34 -2.83 -17.86 0.98
CA GLY A 34 -2.26 -17.42 2.25
C GLY A 34 -2.58 -15.98 2.69
N LEU A 35 -3.18 -15.14 1.83
CA LEU A 35 -3.61 -13.79 2.21
C LEU A 35 -5.14 -13.71 2.30
N GLN A 36 -5.63 -13.00 3.31
CA GLN A 36 -7.03 -12.70 3.53
C GLN A 36 -7.33 -11.25 3.15
N ASP A 37 -8.49 -11.00 2.55
CA ASP A 37 -8.98 -9.66 2.27
C ASP A 37 -9.41 -8.96 3.57
N ILE A 38 -9.15 -7.65 3.66
CA ILE A 38 -9.51 -6.81 4.80
C ILE A 38 -10.46 -5.72 4.33
N ASP A 39 -11.72 -5.83 4.75
CA ASP A 39 -12.77 -4.89 4.40
C ASP A 39 -12.86 -3.71 5.39
N PHE A 40 -13.14 -2.52 4.85
CA PHE A 40 -13.44 -1.30 5.61
C PHE A 40 -14.75 -0.69 5.09
N ASP A 41 -15.88 -1.26 5.50
CA ASP A 41 -17.21 -0.89 5.00
C ASP A 41 -17.57 0.58 5.28
N GLU A 42 -17.05 1.14 6.38
CA GLU A 42 -17.29 2.55 6.76
C GLU A 42 -16.36 3.54 6.03
N HIS A 43 -15.34 3.06 5.32
CA HIS A 43 -14.37 3.88 4.58
C HIS A 43 -14.51 3.72 3.07
N LEU A 44 -15.67 4.09 2.54
CA LEU A 44 -16.01 3.92 1.12
C LEU A 44 -14.97 4.51 0.15
N ALA A 45 -14.36 5.65 0.48
CA ALA A 45 -13.35 6.27 -0.37
C ALA A 45 -12.11 5.39 -0.54
N PHE A 46 -11.72 4.67 0.52
CA PHE A 46 -10.61 3.71 0.46
C PHE A 46 -11.05 2.43 -0.26
N SER A 47 -12.20 1.86 0.13
CA SER A 47 -12.68 0.57 -0.37
C SER A 47 -13.02 0.58 -1.87
N GLN A 48 -13.37 1.74 -2.44
CA GLN A 48 -13.55 1.92 -3.89
C GLN A 48 -12.24 2.04 -4.68
N GLN A 49 -11.12 2.23 -3.98
CA GLN A 49 -9.81 2.44 -4.60
C GLN A 49 -8.93 1.22 -4.44
N PHE A 50 -9.02 0.51 -3.31
CA PHE A 50 -8.06 -0.52 -2.94
C PHE A 50 -8.71 -1.80 -2.43
N VAL A 51 -8.00 -2.89 -2.68
CA VAL A 51 -8.13 -4.13 -1.92
C VAL A 51 -6.89 -4.28 -1.05
N LEU A 52 -7.09 -4.46 0.24
CA LEU A 52 -6.04 -4.72 1.22
C LEU A 52 -6.04 -6.20 1.60
N GLN A 53 -4.85 -6.82 1.58
CA GLN A 53 -4.67 -8.25 1.83
C GLN A 53 -3.49 -8.47 2.79
N SER A 54 -3.63 -9.39 3.73
CA SER A 54 -2.56 -9.76 4.68
C SER A 54 -2.73 -11.21 5.15
N ASP A 55 -1.64 -11.85 5.56
CA ASP A 55 -1.67 -13.14 6.28
C ASP A 55 -2.03 -12.95 7.77
N MET A 56 -1.83 -11.74 8.31
CA MET A 56 -2.18 -11.31 9.66
C MET A 56 -3.30 -10.26 9.61
N ALA A 57 -4.47 -10.66 9.09
CA ALA A 57 -5.58 -9.74 8.77
C ALA A 57 -6.02 -8.83 9.93
N GLU A 58 -6.18 -9.35 11.13
CA GLU A 58 -6.61 -8.55 12.29
C GLU A 58 -5.57 -7.49 12.68
N GLN A 59 -4.28 -7.86 12.72
CA GLN A 59 -3.20 -6.93 13.06
C GLN A 59 -3.07 -5.82 12.00
N THR A 60 -3.22 -6.20 10.73
CA THR A 60 -3.24 -5.23 9.63
C THR A 60 -4.46 -4.34 9.70
N ARG A 61 -5.64 -4.86 10.05
CA ARG A 61 -6.86 -4.05 10.23
C ARG A 61 -6.69 -3.00 11.32
N GLU A 62 -6.15 -3.38 12.48
CA GLU A 62 -5.86 -2.45 13.59
C GLU A 62 -4.80 -1.39 13.22
N PHE A 63 -3.84 -1.77 12.38
CA PHE A 63 -2.81 -0.84 11.90
C PHE A 63 -3.37 0.25 10.97
N PHE A 64 -4.39 -0.05 10.18
CA PHE A 64 -5.01 0.95 9.29
C PHE A 64 -6.05 1.80 10.02
N ASP A 65 -5.57 2.87 10.66
CA ASP A 65 -6.43 3.90 11.26
C ASP A 65 -7.11 4.77 10.19
N ASN A 66 -8.12 5.54 10.60
CA ASN A 66 -8.87 6.43 9.70
C ASN A 66 -7.96 7.40 8.94
N THR A 67 -6.91 7.91 9.61
CA THR A 67 -5.93 8.82 9.00
C THR A 67 -5.18 8.15 7.84
N LEU A 68 -4.77 6.90 8.02
CA LEU A 68 -4.04 6.13 7.02
C LEU A 68 -4.97 5.73 5.86
N LEU A 69 -6.20 5.31 6.16
CA LEU A 69 -7.23 5.01 5.16
C LEU A 69 -7.52 6.23 4.27
N ASP A 70 -7.75 7.40 4.87
CA ASP A 70 -8.01 8.65 4.15
C ASP A 70 -6.78 9.09 3.31
N PHE A 71 -5.58 8.94 3.87
CA PHE A 71 -4.33 9.23 3.16
C PHE A 71 -4.20 8.38 1.89
N PHE A 72 -4.44 7.07 1.98
CA PHE A 72 -4.30 6.18 0.83
C PHE A 72 -5.44 6.32 -0.16
N ALA A 73 -6.67 6.61 0.27
CA ALA A 73 -7.83 6.80 -0.62
C ALA A 73 -7.58 7.83 -1.75
N THR A 74 -6.67 8.78 -1.55
CA THR A 74 -6.31 9.80 -2.56
C THR A 74 -5.28 9.33 -3.60
N ARG A 75 -4.76 8.10 -3.51
CA ARG A 75 -3.62 7.60 -4.31
C ARG A 75 -4.00 6.50 -5.30
N SER A 76 -5.05 6.74 -6.09
CA SER A 76 -5.55 5.77 -7.08
C SER A 76 -4.45 5.22 -8.01
N GLY A 77 -4.54 3.94 -8.36
CA GLY A 77 -3.68 3.30 -9.38
C GLY A 77 -2.28 2.88 -8.90
N TRP A 78 -1.94 3.14 -7.64
CA TRP A 78 -0.72 2.65 -7.01
C TRP A 78 -0.93 1.29 -6.34
N SER A 79 0.13 0.51 -6.24
CA SER A 79 0.24 -0.71 -5.45
C SER A 79 1.31 -0.53 -4.38
N PHE A 80 1.06 -1.12 -3.22
CA PHE A 80 1.92 -1.04 -2.05
C PHE A 80 2.08 -2.41 -1.43
N GLU A 81 3.30 -2.75 -1.01
CA GLU A 81 3.62 -4.02 -0.37
C GLU A 81 4.60 -3.80 0.77
N THR A 82 4.38 -4.48 1.89
CA THR A 82 5.30 -4.52 3.03
C THR A 82 5.74 -5.95 3.29
N GLN A 83 7.04 -6.13 3.49
CA GLN A 83 7.63 -7.42 3.87
C GLN A 83 8.93 -7.19 4.64
N SER A 84 9.03 -7.75 5.85
CA SER A 84 10.29 -7.86 6.61
C SER A 84 11.21 -6.63 6.54
N GLY A 85 10.73 -5.46 6.99
CA GLY A 85 11.51 -4.21 7.01
C GLY A 85 11.65 -3.50 5.64
N SER A 86 10.92 -3.96 4.62
CA SER A 86 10.87 -3.37 3.29
C SER A 86 9.48 -2.84 2.98
N PHE A 87 9.44 -1.71 2.29
CA PHE A 87 8.24 -1.12 1.70
C PHE A 87 8.45 -0.92 0.20
N ILE A 88 7.52 -1.41 -0.60
CA ILE A 88 7.55 -1.34 -2.05
C ILE A 88 6.33 -0.56 -2.52
N VAL A 89 6.54 0.39 -3.44
CA VAL A 89 5.47 1.16 -4.08
C VAL A 89 5.70 1.28 -5.58
N TYR A 90 4.65 1.05 -6.35
CA TYR A 90 4.71 1.04 -7.81
C TYR A 90 3.34 1.25 -8.44
N ARG A 91 3.33 1.55 -9.75
CA ARG A 91 2.12 1.49 -10.57
C ARG A 91 2.20 0.26 -11.48
N PRO A 92 1.27 -0.70 -11.38
CA PRO A 92 1.34 -1.93 -12.17
C PRO A 92 1.46 -1.64 -13.67
N ARG A 93 2.40 -2.30 -14.35
CA ARG A 93 2.60 -2.20 -15.80
C ARG A 93 2.93 -0.78 -16.31
N LYS A 94 3.39 0.13 -15.44
CA LYS A 94 3.75 1.50 -15.81
C LYS A 94 5.24 1.76 -15.58
N LEU A 95 5.94 2.14 -16.66
CA LEU A 95 7.27 2.74 -16.58
C LEU A 95 7.15 4.24 -16.39
N VAL A 96 8.13 4.80 -15.70
CA VAL A 96 8.25 6.23 -15.40
C VAL A 96 9.45 6.75 -16.18
N GLU A 97 9.29 7.89 -16.85
CA GLU A 97 10.39 8.53 -17.55
C GLU A 97 11.46 9.00 -16.53
N PRO A 98 12.75 8.95 -16.86
CA PRO A 98 13.81 9.35 -15.92
C PRO A 98 13.62 10.77 -15.34
N THR A 99 13.05 11.69 -16.12
CA THR A 99 12.75 13.07 -15.69
C THR A 99 11.63 13.16 -14.66
N GLU A 100 10.71 12.19 -14.63
CA GLU A 100 9.60 12.13 -13.68
C GLU A 100 9.94 11.30 -12.43
N PHE A 101 11.05 10.56 -12.45
CA PHE A 101 11.42 9.63 -11.37
C PHE A 101 11.51 10.31 -10.01
N LYS A 102 12.01 11.56 -9.95
CA LYS A 102 12.10 12.31 -8.69
C LYS A 102 10.73 12.48 -8.04
N SER A 103 9.73 12.93 -8.80
CA SER A 103 8.36 13.11 -8.29
C SER A 103 7.75 11.77 -7.87
N VAL A 104 7.98 10.71 -8.65
CA VAL A 104 7.53 9.35 -8.29
C VAL A 104 8.18 8.84 -7.00
N PHE A 105 9.47 9.13 -6.81
CA PHE A 105 10.17 8.82 -5.57
C PHE A 105 9.61 9.61 -4.38
N GLU A 106 9.37 10.91 -4.54
CA GLU A 106 8.79 11.77 -3.49
C GLU A 106 7.38 11.30 -3.09
N ASP A 107 6.53 10.95 -4.07
CA ASP A 107 5.20 10.35 -3.83
C ASP A 107 5.32 9.05 -3.04
N GLY A 108 6.21 8.14 -3.46
CA GLY A 108 6.46 6.88 -2.78
C GLY A 108 7.01 7.07 -1.36
N PHE A 109 7.92 8.02 -1.18
CA PHE A 109 8.50 8.36 0.11
C PHE A 109 7.46 8.98 1.07
N SER A 110 6.49 9.73 0.55
CA SER A 110 5.36 10.22 1.35
C SER A 110 4.53 9.07 1.93
N CYS A 111 4.37 7.98 1.17
CA CYS A 111 3.64 6.79 1.64
C CYS A 111 4.42 6.05 2.72
N PHE A 112 5.73 5.91 2.56
CA PHE A 112 6.61 5.38 3.61
C PHE A 112 6.52 6.22 4.89
N THR A 113 6.51 7.54 4.75
CA THR A 113 6.42 8.47 5.89
C THR A 113 5.07 8.30 6.61
N ALA A 114 3.96 8.20 5.89
CA ALA A 114 2.64 7.95 6.49
C ALA A 114 2.58 6.63 7.27
N LEU A 115 3.20 5.57 6.76
CA LEU A 115 3.30 4.28 7.46
C LEU A 115 4.16 4.37 8.73
N ARG A 116 5.30 5.07 8.66
CA ARG A 116 6.15 5.32 9.81
C ARG A 116 5.42 6.14 10.87
N ASP A 117 4.78 7.24 10.47
CA ASP A 117 4.07 8.12 11.39
C ASP A 117 2.92 7.36 12.09
N ARG A 118 2.28 6.39 11.42
CA ARG A 118 1.29 5.51 12.06
C ARG A 118 1.87 4.69 13.21
N LEU A 119 3.12 4.24 13.12
CA LEU A 119 3.80 3.52 14.21
C LEU A 119 4.04 4.39 15.44
N GLU A 120 4.17 5.71 15.26
CA GLU A 120 4.41 6.67 16.34
C GLU A 120 3.11 7.14 17.03
N ARG A 121 1.93 6.86 16.45
CA ARG A 121 0.60 7.25 16.96
C ARG A 121 -0.03 6.27 17.97
N SER A 122 0.73 5.28 18.46
CA SER A 122 0.25 4.21 19.36
C SER A 122 -0.30 4.74 20.70
#